data_AF-A0A1I3FIV3-F1
#
_entry.id   AF-A0A1I3FIV3-F1
#
_cell.length_a   1.000
_cell.length_b   1.000
_cell.length_c   1.000
_cell.angle_alpha   90.00
_cell.angle_beta   90.00
_cell.angle_gamma   90.00
#
_symmetry.space_group_name_H-M   'P 1'
#
loop_
_entity.id
_entity.type
_entity.pdbx_description
1 polymer ?
#
loop_
_entity_poly.entity_id
_entity_poly.type
_entity_poly.pdbx_seq_one_letter_code
_entity_poly.pdbx_strand_id
1 'polypeptide(L)'
;MLEPLARHSMVKASTAGWAAVMNRYPELASEPIVASWAHAGRPLVARRPDCSDTEGLVPLGLPLPPSHGKRRIAVSLAAIDIVASAPPPLLADAAAAAPASWHPTIDKLLTLLPETRSYGSLAWQHLTRPISQTVRISICCGPWHQ
;
A
#
# COMPACT_ATOMS: atom_id res chain seq x y z
N MET A 1 15.92 13.63 9.07
CA MET A 1 16.35 12.23 8.92
C MET A 1 15.08 11.40 9.00
N LEU A 2 14.63 10.83 7.87
CA LEU A 2 13.40 10.03 7.87
C LEU A 2 13.73 8.73 8.62
N GLU A 3 12.94 8.38 9.63
CA GLU A 3 13.06 7.07 10.28
C GLU A 3 12.90 5.97 9.20
N PRO A 4 13.67 4.87 9.30
CA PRO A 4 13.57 3.79 8.32
C PRO A 4 12.12 3.28 8.28
N LEU A 5 11.47 3.42 7.11
CA LEU A 5 10.10 2.98 6.95
C LEU A 5 10.03 1.48 7.18
N ALA A 6 9.20 1.08 8.14
CA ALA A 6 8.93 -0.33 8.40
C ALA A 6 8.42 -1.01 7.13
N ARG A 7 8.73 -2.29 6.96
CA ARG A 7 8.30 -3.07 5.81
C ARG A 7 6.77 -3.03 5.70
N HIS A 8 6.27 -2.81 4.48
CA HIS A 8 4.84 -2.67 4.18
C HIS A 8 4.17 -1.40 4.73
N SER A 9 4.94 -0.39 5.15
CA SER A 9 4.37 0.92 5.47
C SER A 9 3.66 1.52 4.25
N MET A 10 2.48 2.08 4.50
CA MET A 10 1.68 2.80 3.52
C MET A 10 2.17 4.24 3.47
N VAL A 11 2.66 4.68 2.32
CA VAL A 11 3.29 5.98 2.12
C VAL A 11 2.43 6.86 1.22
N LYS A 12 2.08 8.06 1.69
CA LYS A 12 1.44 9.09 0.87
C LYS A 12 2.50 10.04 0.34
N ALA A 13 2.49 10.22 -0.97
CA ALA A 13 3.36 11.17 -1.66
C ALA A 13 2.70 12.55 -1.75
N SER A 14 3.51 13.60 -1.76
CA SER A 14 3.09 14.95 -2.15
C SER A 14 2.72 15.00 -3.64
N THR A 15 2.01 16.04 -4.06
CA THR A 15 1.77 16.32 -5.49
C THR A 15 3.09 16.49 -6.25
N ALA A 16 4.09 17.14 -5.63
CA ALA A 16 5.42 17.32 -6.20
C ALA A 16 6.15 15.97 -6.36
N GLY A 17 6.03 15.08 -5.38
CA GLY A 17 6.56 13.73 -5.44
C GLY A 17 5.97 12.92 -6.60
N TRP A 18 4.64 12.99 -6.78
CA TRP A 18 3.99 12.36 -7.94
C TRP A 18 4.48 12.97 -9.27
N ALA A 19 4.61 14.28 -9.37
CA ALA A 19 5.16 14.92 -10.57
C ALA A 19 6.61 14.46 -10.86
N ALA A 20 7.45 14.35 -9.83
CA ALA A 20 8.82 13.85 -9.96
C ALA A 20 8.86 12.38 -10.42
N VAL A 21 7.96 11.54 -9.91
CA VAL A 21 7.80 10.14 -10.37
C VAL A 21 7.38 10.09 -11.84
N MET A 22 6.37 10.86 -12.24
CA MET A 22 5.90 10.88 -13.64
C MET A 22 6.97 11.41 -14.61
N ASN A 23 7.78 12.36 -14.18
CA ASN A 23 8.90 12.87 -14.98
C ASN A 23 10.05 11.86 -15.11
N ARG A 24 10.31 11.08 -14.05
CA ARG A 24 11.33 10.03 -14.06
C ARG A 24 10.93 8.78 -14.84
N TYR A 25 9.64 8.46 -14.84
CA TYR A 25 9.07 7.29 -15.50
C TYR A 25 7.94 7.71 -16.45
N PRO A 26 8.26 8.27 -17.64
CA PRO A 26 7.27 8.75 -18.59
C PRO A 26 6.27 7.68 -19.04
N GLU A 27 6.70 6.41 -19.04
CA GLU A 27 5.85 5.26 -19.31
C GLU A 27 4.72 5.13 -18.28
N LEU A 28 4.96 5.47 -17.01
CA LEU A 28 3.92 5.48 -15.97
C LEU A 28 2.99 6.68 -16.10
N ALA A 29 3.49 7.80 -16.62
CA ALA A 29 2.67 8.98 -16.90
C ALA A 29 1.62 8.71 -17.99
N SER A 30 1.92 7.79 -18.92
CA SER A 30 1.00 7.37 -19.97
C SER A 30 -0.08 6.38 -19.50
N GLU A 31 0.07 5.80 -18.30
CA GLU A 31 -0.85 4.80 -17.75
C GLU A 31 -1.99 5.48 -16.95
N PRO A 32 -3.25 5.47 -17.43
CA PRO A 32 -4.35 6.20 -16.78
C PRO A 32 -4.61 5.76 -15.34
N ILE A 33 -4.30 4.50 -15.02
CA ILE A 33 -4.45 3.96 -13.67
C ILE A 33 -3.49 4.61 -12.68
N VAL A 34 -2.27 4.94 -13.09
CA VAL A 34 -1.26 5.58 -12.23
C VAL A 34 -1.67 7.04 -12.00
N ALA A 35 -2.11 7.74 -13.04
CA ALA A 35 -2.62 9.10 -12.93
C ALA A 35 -3.85 9.18 -12.01
N SER A 36 -4.83 8.27 -12.18
CA SER A 36 -5.99 8.19 -11.30
C SER A 36 -5.61 7.86 -9.85
N TRP A 37 -4.62 6.99 -9.65
CA TRP A 37 -4.11 6.65 -8.32
C TRP A 37 -3.49 7.84 -7.61
N ALA A 38 -2.64 8.59 -8.33
CA ALA A 38 -2.03 9.82 -7.83
C ALA A 38 -3.07 10.88 -7.50
N HIS A 39 -4.05 11.09 -8.39
CA HIS A 39 -5.13 12.06 -8.20
C HIS A 39 -6.02 11.71 -6.99
N ALA A 40 -6.29 10.43 -6.76
CA ALA A 40 -7.04 9.95 -5.61
C ALA A 40 -6.25 9.97 -4.29
N GLY A 41 -4.99 10.41 -4.29
CA GLY A 41 -4.13 10.46 -3.10
C GLY A 41 -3.91 9.10 -2.44
N ARG A 42 -4.00 8.02 -3.23
CA ARG A 42 -3.90 6.65 -2.72
C ARG A 42 -2.46 6.32 -2.32
N PRO A 43 -2.25 5.57 -1.22
CA PRO A 43 -0.91 5.31 -0.72
C PRO A 43 -0.13 4.35 -1.62
N LEU A 44 1.19 4.47 -1.57
CA LEU A 44 2.20 3.54 -2.06
C LEU A 44 2.65 2.62 -0.92
N VAL A 45 3.40 1.56 -1.22
CA VAL A 45 3.91 0.62 -0.21
C VAL A 45 5.42 0.67 -0.14
N ALA A 46 5.99 0.84 1.04
CA ALA A 46 7.42 0.69 1.26
C ALA A 46 7.90 -0.72 0.89
N ARG A 47 8.92 -0.79 0.02
CA ARG A 47 9.62 -2.03 -0.34
C ARG A 47 11.08 -1.95 0.10
N ARG A 48 11.76 -3.10 0.06
CA ARG A 48 13.21 -3.12 0.28
C ARG A 48 13.92 -2.45 -0.91
N PRO A 49 14.99 -1.66 -0.65
CA PRO A 49 15.91 -1.24 -1.69
C PRO A 49 16.51 -2.44 -2.41
N ASP A 50 16.71 -2.30 -3.71
CA ASP A 50 17.40 -3.22 -4.59
C ASP A 50 18.63 -2.52 -5.18
N CYS A 51 19.57 -3.27 -5.74
CA CYS A 51 20.83 -2.72 -6.28
C CYS A 51 20.62 -1.74 -7.45
N SER A 52 19.44 -1.76 -8.08
CA SER A 52 19.03 -0.84 -9.13
C SER A 52 18.35 0.45 -8.62
N ASP A 53 18.04 0.54 -7.32
CA ASP A 53 17.38 1.70 -6.75
C ASP A 53 18.37 2.87 -6.61
N THR A 54 17.90 4.08 -6.96
CA THR A 54 18.73 5.28 -6.88
C THR A 54 19.03 5.64 -5.42
N GLU A 55 20.32 5.84 -5.12
CA GLU A 55 20.77 6.25 -3.80
C GLU A 55 20.11 7.57 -3.36
N GLY A 56 19.68 7.63 -2.10
CA GLY A 56 18.98 8.80 -1.54
C GLY A 56 17.47 8.87 -1.82
N LEU A 57 16.91 7.93 -2.61
CA LEU A 57 15.47 7.79 -2.78
C LEU A 57 14.90 6.63 -1.96
N VAL A 58 13.65 6.79 -1.55
CA VAL A 58 12.86 5.77 -0.86
C VAL A 58 12.17 4.91 -1.91
N PRO A 59 12.47 3.60 -1.98
CA PRO A 59 11.86 2.70 -2.95
C PRO A 59 10.47 2.27 -2.49
N LEU A 60 9.49 2.46 -3.37
CA LEU A 60 8.07 2.24 -3.13
C LEU A 60 7.47 1.37 -4.23
N GLY A 61 6.38 0.68 -3.90
CA GLY A 61 5.59 -0.12 -4.83
C GLY A 61 4.19 0.44 -4.97
N LEU A 62 3.72 0.52 -6.20
CA LEU A 62 2.32 0.74 -6.52
C LEU A 62 1.63 -0.61 -6.73
N PRO A 63 0.69 -0.99 -5.84
CA PRO A 63 -0.05 -2.24 -5.95
C PRO A 63 -1.24 -2.02 -6.88
N LEU A 64 -1.13 -2.46 -8.12
CA LEU A 64 -2.25 -2.37 -9.04
C LEU A 64 -3.35 -3.39 -8.72
N PRO A 65 -4.63 -3.04 -8.90
CA PRO A 65 -5.73 -3.98 -8.76
C PRO A 65 -5.58 -5.14 -9.76
N PRO A 66 -5.85 -6.40 -9.37
CA PRO A 66 -5.70 -7.58 -10.24
C PRO A 66 -6.42 -7.49 -11.59
N SER A 67 -7.54 -6.74 -11.66
CA SER A 67 -8.27 -6.43 -12.91
C SER A 67 -7.41 -5.79 -14.01
N HIS A 68 -6.31 -5.13 -13.65
CA HIS A 68 -5.39 -4.46 -14.57
C HIS A 68 -4.09 -5.27 -14.76
N GLY A 69 -4.15 -6.58 -14.46
CA GLY A 69 -3.01 -7.49 -14.48
C GLY A 69 -2.24 -7.51 -13.16
N LYS A 70 -1.48 -8.60 -12.92
CA LYS A 70 -0.56 -8.70 -11.77
C LYS A 70 0.70 -7.85 -12.01
N ARG A 71 0.53 -6.55 -12.24
CA ARG A 71 1.64 -5.61 -12.42
C ARG A 71 1.99 -4.98 -11.07
N ARG A 72 3.27 -5.08 -10.70
CA ARG A 72 3.86 -4.36 -9.57
C ARG A 72 4.73 -3.27 -10.16
N ILE A 73 4.32 -2.02 -10.03
CA ILE A 73 5.10 -0.88 -10.51
C ILE A 73 6.00 -0.42 -9.36
N ALA A 74 7.30 -0.37 -9.59
CA ALA A 74 8.26 0.19 -8.64
C ALA A 74 8.46 1.68 -8.94
N VAL A 75 8.43 2.52 -7.92
CA VAL A 75 8.69 3.96 -8.01
C VAL A 75 9.56 4.38 -6.84
N SER A 76 10.36 5.42 -7.02
CA SER A 76 11.24 5.92 -5.95
C SER A 76 11.00 7.41 -5.73
N LEU A 77 10.77 7.77 -4.46
CA LEU A 77 10.47 9.14 -4.03
C LEU A 77 11.59 9.70 -3.16
N ALA A 78 11.80 11.02 -3.24
CA ALA A 78 12.66 11.67 -2.26
C ALA A 78 11.96 11.66 -0.88
N ALA A 79 12.75 11.53 0.17
CA ALA A 79 12.25 11.55 1.55
C ALA A 79 11.39 12.79 1.86
N ILE A 80 11.77 13.95 1.30
CA ILE A 80 11.06 15.23 1.45
C ILE A 80 9.65 15.23 0.82
N ASP A 81 9.41 14.35 -0.15
CA ASP A 81 8.13 14.24 -0.86
C ASP A 81 7.15 13.27 -0.19
N ILE A 82 7.54 12.65 0.91
CA ILE A 82 6.69 11.77 1.73
C ILE A 82 5.94 12.65 2.73
N VAL A 83 4.64 12.84 2.51
CA VAL A 83 3.80 13.70 3.38
C VAL A 83 3.21 12.95 4.57
N ALA A 84 3.07 11.63 4.45
CA ALA A 84 2.64 10.78 5.56
C ALA A 84 3.08 9.33 5.33
N SER A 85 3.35 8.64 6.43
CA SER A 85 3.52 7.18 6.46
C SER A 85 2.67 6.59 7.57
N ALA A 86 1.99 5.50 7.30
CA ALA A 86 1.18 4.78 8.28
C ALA A 86 1.41 3.27 8.17
N PRO A 87 1.25 2.51 9.26
CA PRO A 87 1.18 1.06 9.16
C PRO A 87 -0.05 0.63 8.34
N PRO A 88 -0.09 -0.63 7.87
CA PRO A 88 -1.28 -1.19 7.25
C PRO A 88 -2.52 -1.07 8.17
N PRO A 89 -3.72 -0.95 7.60
CA PRO A 89 -4.96 -0.78 8.37
C PRO A 89 -5.19 -1.97 9.29
N LEU A 90 -5.82 -1.71 10.44
CA LEU A 90 -6.22 -2.79 11.35
C LEU A 90 -7.20 -3.72 10.62
N LEU A 91 -7.18 -4.99 10.99
CA LEU A 91 -8.11 -5.97 10.47
C LEU A 91 -9.54 -5.60 10.85
N ALA A 92 -9.74 -4.99 12.02
CA ALA A 92 -11.05 -4.46 12.45
C ALA A 92 -11.61 -3.43 11.46
N ASP A 93 -10.78 -2.47 11.03
CA ASP A 93 -11.20 -1.42 10.07
C ASP A 93 -11.48 -2.02 8.68
N ALA A 94 -10.69 -3.02 8.29
CA ALA A 94 -10.80 -3.68 7.00
C ALA A 94 -11.87 -4.78 6.96
N ALA A 95 -12.39 -5.23 8.09
CA ALA A 95 -13.34 -6.34 8.20
C ALA A 95 -14.60 -6.10 7.36
N ALA A 96 -15.10 -4.87 7.34
CA ALA A 96 -16.27 -4.48 6.56
C ALA A 96 -16.06 -4.62 5.03
N ALA A 97 -14.81 -4.61 4.56
CA ALA A 97 -14.48 -4.85 3.15
C ALA A 97 -14.27 -6.34 2.84
N ALA A 98 -14.22 -7.22 3.85
CA ALA A 98 -14.07 -8.65 3.65
C ALA A 98 -15.39 -9.31 3.18
N PRO A 99 -15.32 -10.41 2.41
CA PRO A 99 -16.49 -11.22 2.10
C PRO A 99 -17.22 -11.68 3.37
N ALA A 100 -18.55 -11.74 3.33
CA ALA A 100 -19.36 -12.14 4.49
C ALA A 100 -19.00 -13.53 5.04
N SER A 101 -18.55 -14.45 4.18
CA SER A 101 -18.09 -15.78 4.58
C SER A 101 -16.84 -15.76 5.48
N TRP A 102 -16.08 -14.66 5.52
CA TRP A 102 -14.89 -14.52 6.35
C TRP A 102 -15.17 -13.90 7.71
N HIS A 103 -16.30 -13.22 7.87
CA HIS A 103 -16.62 -12.47 9.09
C HIS A 103 -16.51 -13.33 10.36
N PRO A 104 -17.03 -14.57 10.41
CA PRO A 104 -16.91 -15.40 11.62
C PRO A 104 -15.46 -15.73 12.01
N THR A 105 -14.55 -15.84 11.04
CA THR A 105 -13.12 -16.07 11.30
C THR A 105 -12.42 -14.79 11.72
N ILE A 106 -12.76 -13.66 11.09
CA ILE A 106 -12.22 -12.35 11.44
C ILE A 106 -12.62 -11.99 12.89
N ASP A 107 -13.87 -12.21 13.28
CA ASP A 107 -14.35 -11.91 14.64
C ASP A 107 -13.59 -12.72 15.71
N LYS A 108 -13.34 -14.01 15.44
CA LYS A 108 -12.52 -14.85 16.32
C LYS A 108 -11.09 -14.34 16.43
N LEU A 109 -10.49 -13.94 15.31
CA LEU A 109 -9.14 -13.38 15.30
C LEU A 109 -9.06 -12.06 16.05
N LEU A 110 -10.05 -11.17 15.90
CA LEU A 110 -10.10 -9.89 16.60
C LEU A 110 -10.32 -10.05 18.10
N THR A 111 -11.04 -11.10 18.52
CA THR A 111 -11.21 -11.44 19.93
C THR A 111 -9.89 -11.88 20.57
N LEU A 112 -9.06 -12.63 19.83
CA LEU A 112 -7.77 -13.12 20.32
C LEU A 112 -6.65 -12.09 20.17
N LEU A 113 -6.67 -11.29 19.10
CA LEU A 113 -5.61 -10.40 18.64
C LEU A 113 -6.22 -9.12 18.04
N PRO A 114 -6.68 -8.16 18.86
CA PRO A 114 -7.34 -6.95 18.39
C PRO A 114 -6.43 -6.06 17.51
N GLU A 115 -5.11 -6.10 17.77
CA GLU A 115 -4.09 -5.34 17.04
C GLU A 115 -3.69 -5.97 15.69
N THR A 116 -4.41 -7.00 15.23
CA THR A 116 -4.13 -7.67 13.96
C THR A 116 -4.26 -6.67 12.81
N ARG A 117 -3.27 -6.64 11.91
CA ARG A 117 -3.28 -5.79 10.72
C ARG A 117 -3.60 -6.59 9.47
N SER A 118 -4.34 -5.96 8.56
CA SER A 118 -4.66 -6.54 7.26
C SER A 118 -3.60 -6.16 6.22
N TYR A 119 -3.29 -7.09 5.33
CA TYR A 119 -2.34 -6.88 4.22
C TYR A 119 -2.94 -7.34 2.90
N GLY A 120 -2.25 -6.97 1.82
CA GLY A 120 -2.61 -7.41 0.49
C GLY A 120 -3.99 -6.92 0.10
N SER A 121 -4.75 -7.75 -0.62
CA SER A 121 -5.98 -7.30 -1.27
C SER A 121 -7.05 -6.78 -0.31
N LEU A 122 -7.15 -7.29 0.92
CA LEU A 122 -8.13 -6.81 1.90
C LEU A 122 -7.81 -5.37 2.35
N ALA A 123 -6.54 -5.10 2.68
CA ALA A 123 -6.07 -3.75 3.02
C ALA A 123 -6.32 -2.78 1.85
N TRP A 124 -6.04 -3.21 0.62
CA TRP A 124 -6.29 -2.38 -0.56
C TRP A 124 -7.76 -2.12 -0.79
N GLN A 125 -8.64 -3.11 -0.62
CA GLN A 125 -10.08 -2.90 -0.76
C GLN A 125 -10.62 -1.88 0.25
N HIS A 126 -10.16 -1.97 1.51
CA HIS A 126 -10.50 -0.97 2.52
C HIS A 126 -9.97 0.43 2.16
N LEU A 127 -8.68 0.56 1.82
CA LEU A 127 -8.02 1.84 1.57
C LEU A 127 -8.46 2.52 0.27
N THR A 128 -9.06 1.77 -0.65
CA THR A 128 -9.25 2.24 -2.02
C THR A 128 -10.65 2.08 -2.59
N ARG A 129 -11.54 1.42 -1.84
CA ARG A 129 -12.97 1.18 -2.15
C ARG A 129 -13.33 1.20 -3.65
N PRO A 130 -13.02 0.15 -4.44
CA PRO A 130 -13.66 -0.06 -5.74
C PRO A 130 -14.60 -1.30 -5.74
N ILE A 131 -15.64 -1.23 -6.57
CA ILE A 131 -16.67 -2.24 -6.86
C ILE A 131 -16.07 -3.62 -7.21
N SER A 132 -16.38 -4.62 -6.39
CA SER A 132 -16.31 -6.07 -6.64
C SER A 132 -14.94 -6.66 -7.06
N GLN A 133 -14.20 -7.25 -6.11
CA GLN A 133 -13.07 -8.14 -6.39
C GLN A 133 -12.94 -9.30 -5.38
N THR A 134 -12.55 -10.47 -5.88
CA THR A 134 -12.17 -11.65 -5.09
C THR A 134 -10.95 -11.36 -4.22
N VAL A 135 -11.13 -11.44 -2.90
CA VAL A 135 -10.11 -11.12 -1.89
C VAL A 135 -9.27 -12.36 -1.57
N ARG A 136 -7.97 -12.17 -1.34
CA ARG A 136 -7.13 -13.09 -0.55
C ARG A 136 -6.64 -12.38 0.71
N ILE A 137 -6.80 -13.05 1.85
CA ILE A 137 -6.33 -12.54 3.13
C ILE A 137 -4.85 -12.88 3.28
N SER A 138 -4.06 -11.90 3.73
CA SER A 138 -2.73 -12.14 4.28
C SER A 138 -2.69 -11.41 5.60
N ILE A 139 -2.42 -12.16 6.66
CA ILE A 139 -2.41 -11.67 8.04
C ILE A 139 -0.98 -11.84 8.53
N CYS A 140 -0.37 -10.78 9.06
CA CYS A 140 0.85 -10.93 9.86
C CYS A 140 0.45 -10.95 11.33
N CYS A 141 0.66 -12.09 11.98
CA CYS A 141 0.69 -12.21 13.43
C CYS A 141 2.16 -12.22 13.87
N GLY A 142 2.63 -11.16 14.54
CA GLY A 142 3.99 -11.09 15.06
C GLY A 142 4.25 -9.80 15.84
N PRO A 143 5.15 -9.81 16.83
CA PRO A 143 5.50 -8.63 17.60
C PRO A 143 6.21 -7.60 16.71
N TRP A 144 5.68 -6.38 16.69
CA TRP A 144 6.25 -5.23 16.00
C TRP A 144 7.38 -4.65 16.84
N HIS A 145 8.53 -5.32 16.88
CA HIS A 145 9.76 -4.72 17.39
C HIS A 145 10.75 -4.57 16.23
N GLN A 146 10.96 -3.29 15.91
CA GLN A 146 12.04 -2.61 15.17
C GLN A 146 12.70 -3.35 14.00
#